data_AF-A0A261RAB8-F1
#
_entry.id   AF-A0A261RAB8-F1
#
_cell.length_a   1.000
_cell.length_b   1.000
_cell.length_c   1.000
_cell.angle_alpha   90.00
_cell.angle_beta   90.00
_cell.angle_gamma   90.00
#
_symmetry.space_group_name_H-M   'P 1'
#
loop_
_entity.id
_entity.type
_entity.pdbx_description
1 polymer ?
#
loop_
_entity_poly.entity_id
_entity_poly.type
_entity_poly.pdbx_seq_one_letter_code
_entity_poly.pdbx_strand_id
1 'polypeptide(L)'
;MATSSTSKMPNAAVSAGRADARFRLRIRKGELLAIGPGKVALLEAIAEHGSISAAARSLGMSYRRAWLLIDELNRALAEPATESGPGGASGGGSTLTSVGARIIALYRGIETRAQDACKDQIRELTSLLSQDPGLPSA
;
A
#
# COMPACT_ATOMS: atom_id res chain seq x y z
N MET A 1 12.41 60.75 -16.02
CA MET A 1 11.37 60.38 -16.99
C MET A 1 11.11 58.89 -16.84
N ALA A 2 9.86 58.54 -16.54
CA ALA A 2 9.40 57.19 -16.24
C ALA A 2 9.27 56.33 -17.50
N THR A 3 9.40 55.01 -17.36
CA THR A 3 8.36 53.99 -17.62
C THR A 3 9.00 52.60 -17.48
N SER A 4 8.71 51.86 -16.41
CA SER A 4 7.68 50.81 -16.37
C SER A 4 7.99 49.60 -17.26
N SER A 5 8.51 48.52 -16.67
CA SER A 5 8.17 47.18 -17.16
C SER A 5 8.17 46.18 -16.00
N THR A 6 7.01 46.10 -15.36
CA THR A 6 6.61 45.05 -14.43
C THR A 6 6.45 43.75 -15.21
N SER A 7 7.47 42.87 -15.20
CA SER A 7 7.26 41.48 -15.58
C SER A 7 6.69 40.73 -14.38
N LYS A 8 5.36 40.79 -14.25
CA LYS A 8 4.57 39.88 -13.44
C LYS A 8 4.53 38.53 -14.17
N MET A 9 5.47 37.66 -13.88
CA MET A 9 5.39 36.25 -14.26
C MET A 9 4.51 35.51 -13.26
N PRO A 10 3.62 34.61 -13.73
CA PRO A 10 2.52 34.07 -12.95
C PRO A 10 3.03 33.13 -11.85
N ASN A 11 2.46 33.33 -10.66
CA ASN A 11 2.47 32.39 -9.55
C ASN A 11 2.00 31.04 -10.09
N ALA A 12 2.94 30.12 -10.33
CA ALA A 12 2.64 28.70 -10.43
C ALA A 12 2.11 28.31 -9.06
N ALA A 13 0.81 28.46 -8.90
CA ALA A 13 0.07 28.02 -7.73
C ALA A 13 0.49 26.57 -7.49
N VAL A 14 1.37 26.41 -6.50
CA VAL A 14 1.65 25.14 -5.85
C VAL A 14 0.27 24.58 -5.56
N SER A 15 -0.13 23.53 -6.28
CA SER A 15 -1.36 22.84 -5.98
C SER A 15 -1.17 22.26 -4.59
N ALA A 16 -1.64 22.98 -3.57
CA ALA A 16 -1.79 22.47 -2.23
C ALA A 16 -2.34 21.06 -2.35
N GLY A 17 -1.56 20.07 -1.88
CA GLY A 17 -1.80 18.67 -2.16
C GLY A 17 -3.25 18.33 -1.81
N ARG A 18 -4.03 17.89 -2.81
CA ARG A 18 -5.40 17.40 -2.55
C ARG A 18 -5.32 16.34 -1.47
N ALA A 19 -6.14 16.48 -0.43
CA ALA A 19 -6.18 15.47 0.60
C ALA A 19 -6.60 14.12 0.00
N ASP A 20 -5.92 13.07 0.44
CA ASP A 20 -6.14 11.70 0.01
C ASP A 20 -6.52 10.85 1.22
N ALA A 21 -7.70 10.25 1.17
CA ALA A 21 -8.21 9.38 2.23
C ALA A 21 -8.10 7.92 1.80
N ARG A 22 -7.43 7.12 2.62
CA ARG A 22 -7.21 5.69 2.36
C ARG A 22 -7.64 4.84 3.54
N PHE A 23 -8.54 3.89 3.31
CA PHE A 23 -8.80 2.82 4.27
C PHE A 23 -7.64 1.84 4.33
N ARG A 24 -7.28 1.42 5.54
CA ARG A 24 -6.26 0.39 5.77
C ARG A 24 -6.79 -0.65 6.76
N LEU A 25 -7.26 -1.78 6.24
CA LEU A 25 -7.75 -2.88 7.06
C LEU A 25 -6.57 -3.64 7.70
N ARG A 26 -6.72 -4.04 8.97
CA ARG A 26 -5.79 -4.92 9.69
C ARG A 26 -6.61 -5.95 10.49
N ILE A 27 -6.31 -7.23 10.31
CA ILE A 27 -6.95 -8.33 11.03
C ILE A 27 -5.91 -8.96 11.95
N ARG A 28 -6.23 -9.03 13.25
CA ARG A 28 -5.39 -9.68 14.27
C ARG A 28 -6.02 -10.98 14.75
N LYS A 29 -5.18 -11.93 15.14
CA LYS A 29 -5.57 -13.17 15.84
C LYS A 29 -4.67 -13.29 17.08
N GLY A 30 -5.21 -12.89 18.24
CA GLY A 30 -4.39 -12.59 19.41
C GLY A 30 -3.40 -11.46 19.12
N GLU A 31 -2.15 -11.63 19.52
CA GLU A 31 -1.07 -10.66 19.26
C GLU A 31 -0.57 -10.66 17.80
N LEU A 32 -0.93 -11.66 17.00
CA LEU A 32 -0.46 -11.79 15.62
C LEU A 32 -1.27 -10.88 14.68
N LEU A 33 -0.59 -9.99 13.95
CA LEU A 33 -1.17 -9.30 12.81
C LEU A 33 -1.27 -10.25 11.61
N ALA A 34 -2.37 -11.01 11.54
CA ALA A 34 -2.60 -12.03 10.53
C ALA A 34 -2.68 -11.46 9.11
N ILE A 35 -3.49 -10.42 8.89
CA ILE A 35 -3.68 -9.79 7.57
C ILE A 35 -3.57 -8.27 7.70
N GLY A 36 -2.91 -7.63 6.74
CA GLY A 36 -2.77 -6.19 6.71
C GLY A 36 -2.11 -5.69 5.42
N PRO A 37 -1.97 -4.37 5.24
CA PRO A 37 -1.63 -3.77 3.96
C PRO A 37 -0.24 -4.22 3.45
N GLY A 38 0.73 -4.39 4.35
CA GLY A 38 2.07 -4.84 3.96
C GLY A 38 2.10 -6.30 3.48
N LYS A 39 1.29 -7.18 4.10
CA LYS A 39 1.19 -8.59 3.69
C LYS A 39 0.45 -8.70 2.36
N VAL A 40 -0.62 -7.93 2.17
CA VAL A 40 -1.39 -7.90 0.90
C VAL A 40 -0.56 -7.33 -0.25
N ALA A 41 0.14 -6.20 -0.03
CA ALA A 41 1.05 -5.65 -1.03
C ALA A 41 2.14 -6.64 -1.44
N LEU A 42 2.64 -7.43 -0.49
CA LEU A 42 3.63 -8.47 -0.77
C LEU A 42 3.05 -9.64 -1.57
N LEU A 43 1.82 -10.08 -1.27
CA LEU A 43 1.14 -11.09 -2.07
C LEU A 43 0.91 -10.60 -3.51
N GLU A 44 0.50 -9.34 -3.69
CA GLU A 44 0.33 -8.71 -5.01
C GLU A 44 1.65 -8.68 -5.78
N ALA A 45 2.74 -8.25 -5.14
CA ALA A 45 4.07 -8.24 -5.75
C ALA A 45 4.60 -9.64 -6.07
N ILE A 46 4.25 -10.67 -5.28
CA ILE A 46 4.57 -12.07 -5.60
C ILE A 46 3.76 -12.55 -6.81
N ALA A 47 2.49 -12.16 -6.92
CA ALA A 47 1.67 -12.44 -8.10
C ALA A 47 2.29 -11.89 -9.38
N GLU A 48 2.83 -10.67 -9.30
CA GLU A 48 3.40 -9.96 -10.45
C GLU A 48 4.80 -10.48 -10.81
N HIS A 49 5.65 -10.78 -9.83
CA HIS A 49 7.07 -11.05 -10.06
C HIS A 49 7.48 -12.52 -9.88
N GLY A 50 6.59 -13.39 -9.40
CA GLY A 50 6.81 -14.84 -9.28
C GLY A 50 7.86 -15.28 -8.26
N SER A 51 8.36 -14.38 -7.41
CA SER A 51 9.28 -14.73 -6.32
C SER A 51 9.25 -13.71 -5.18
N ILE A 52 9.50 -14.19 -3.95
CA ILE A 52 9.61 -13.33 -2.75
C ILE A 52 10.77 -12.34 -2.88
N SER A 53 11.89 -12.75 -3.51
CA SER A 53 13.07 -11.89 -3.67
C SER A 53 12.84 -10.76 -4.66
N ALA A 54 12.13 -11.00 -5.77
CA ALA A 54 11.73 -9.94 -6.69
C ALA A 54 10.66 -9.02 -6.09
N ALA A 55 9.67 -9.59 -5.39
CA ALA A 55 8.65 -8.83 -4.68
C ALA A 55 9.23 -7.93 -3.57
N ALA A 56 10.21 -8.42 -2.81
CA ALA A 56 10.91 -7.62 -1.80
C ALA A 56 11.60 -6.41 -2.43
N ARG A 57 12.28 -6.61 -3.57
CA ARG A 57 12.98 -5.55 -4.30
C ARG A 57 12.01 -4.51 -4.86
N SER A 58 10.89 -4.92 -5.46
CA SER A 58 9.91 -3.97 -6.01
C SER A 58 9.24 -3.13 -4.93
N LEU A 59 9.09 -3.67 -3.71
CA LEU A 59 8.54 -2.95 -2.57
C LEU A 59 9.59 -2.20 -1.72
N GLY A 60 10.85 -2.15 -2.16
CA GLY A 60 11.92 -1.43 -1.45
C GLY A 60 12.21 -1.98 -0.05
N MET A 61 12.03 -3.30 0.17
CA MET A 61 12.29 -3.95 1.46
C MET A 61 13.33 -5.07 1.35
N SER A 62 13.94 -5.43 2.49
CA SER A 62 14.87 -6.55 2.51
C SER A 62 14.15 -7.88 2.31
N TYR A 63 14.83 -8.84 1.68
CA TYR A 63 14.32 -10.20 1.52
C TYR A 63 13.90 -10.81 2.86
N ARG A 64 14.71 -10.63 3.92
CA ARG A 64 14.39 -11.12 5.28
C ARG A 64 13.05 -10.58 5.77
N ARG A 65 12.77 -9.29 5.55
CA ARG A 65 11.49 -8.69 5.95
C ARG A 65 10.32 -9.27 5.17
N ALA A 66 10.47 -9.43 3.86
CA ALA A 66 9.44 -10.05 3.02
C ALA A 66 9.15 -11.49 3.46
N TRP A 67 10.20 -12.29 3.70
CA TRP A 67 10.08 -13.66 4.17
C TRP A 67 9.35 -13.74 5.52
N LEU A 68 9.70 -12.89 6.50
CA LEU A 68 9.01 -12.86 7.81
C LEU A 68 7.52 -12.54 7.66
N LEU A 69 7.15 -11.61 6.77
CA LEU A 69 5.75 -11.26 6.54
C LEU A 69 4.96 -12.43 5.92
N ILE A 70 5.56 -13.16 4.98
CA ILE A 70 4.92 -14.35 4.38
C ILE A 70 4.85 -15.50 5.37
N ASP A 71 5.91 -15.75 6.14
CA ASP A 71 5.93 -16.78 7.18
C ASP A 71 4.83 -16.53 8.22
N GLU A 72 4.76 -15.31 8.76
CA GLU A 72 3.71 -14.91 9.70
C GLU A 72 2.30 -15.07 9.12
N LEU A 73 2.12 -14.70 7.84
CA LEU A 73 0.85 -14.84 7.15
C LEU A 73 0.46 -16.32 7.03
N ASN A 74 1.35 -17.16 6.49
CA ASN A 74 1.09 -18.58 6.27
C ASN A 74 0.80 -19.30 7.60
N ARG A 75 1.52 -18.96 8.68
CA ARG A 75 1.27 -19.51 10.02
C ARG A 75 -0.07 -19.09 10.63
N ALA A 76 -0.66 -17.98 10.17
CA ALA A 76 -1.96 -17.50 10.63
C ALA A 76 -3.14 -18.19 9.90
N LEU A 77 -2.89 -18.79 8.74
CA LEU A 77 -3.90 -19.37 7.86
C LEU A 77 -4.02 -20.88 8.05
N ALA A 78 -5.19 -21.44 7.71
CA ALA A 78 -5.38 -22.89 7.67
C ALA A 78 -4.65 -23.53 6.48
N GLU A 79 -4.55 -22.79 5.38
CA GLU A 79 -3.85 -23.16 4.15
C GLU A 79 -2.92 -21.99 3.75
N PRO A 80 -1.71 -22.26 3.25
CA PRO A 80 -0.73 -21.20 2.97
C PRO A 80 -1.21 -20.29 1.83
N ALA A 81 -0.85 -19.00 1.90
CA ALA A 81 -1.11 -18.03 0.85
C ALA A 81 -0.11 -18.13 -0.31
N THR A 82 1.04 -18.77 -0.09
CA THR A 82 2.11 -18.94 -1.07
C THR A 82 2.66 -20.35 -1.01
N GLU A 83 3.05 -20.87 -2.17
CA GLU A 83 3.78 -22.12 -2.31
C GLU A 83 5.21 -21.85 -2.78
N SER A 84 6.14 -22.69 -2.33
CA SER A 84 7.52 -22.68 -2.81
C SER A 84 7.61 -23.59 -4.03
N GLY A 85 8.05 -23.05 -5.16
CA GLY A 85 8.37 -23.84 -6.35
C GLY A 85 9.64 -24.69 -6.16
N PRO A 86 9.85 -25.74 -6.98
CA PRO A 86 11.06 -26.57 -6.91
C PRO A 86 12.33 -25.71 -7.01
N GLY A 87 13.14 -25.74 -5.96
CA GLY A 87 14.37 -24.95 -5.87
C GLY A 87 15.53 -25.56 -6.66
N GLY A 88 15.78 -25.06 -7.86
CA GLY A 88 17.06 -25.23 -8.57
C GLY A 88 18.06 -24.11 -8.25
N ALA A 89 19.25 -24.18 -8.85
CA ALA A 89 20.40 -23.29 -8.61
C ALA A 89 20.14 -21.77 -8.73
N SER A 90 18.99 -21.36 -9.27
CA SER A 90 18.55 -19.98 -9.44
C SER A 90 17.58 -19.48 -8.35
N GLY A 91 17.31 -20.26 -7.31
CA GLY A 91 16.40 -19.91 -6.22
C GLY A 91 14.96 -20.23 -6.59
N GLY A 92 14.34 -21.15 -5.84
CA GLY A 92 12.95 -21.56 -6.08
C GLY A 92 12.01 -20.36 -6.12
N GLY A 93 11.19 -20.29 -7.18
CA GLY A 93 10.13 -19.29 -7.29
C GLY A 93 9.14 -19.45 -6.13
N SER A 94 8.35 -18.41 -5.88
CA SER A 94 7.21 -18.51 -4.96
C SER A 94 5.98 -18.03 -5.70
N THR A 95 4.95 -18.86 -5.74
CA THR A 95 3.70 -18.58 -6.44
C THR A 95 2.57 -18.42 -5.44
N LEU A 96 1.58 -17.61 -5.79
CA LEU A 96 0.36 -17.50 -5.01
C LEU A 96 -0.45 -18.80 -5.08
N THR A 97 -1.00 -19.19 -3.95
CA THR A 97 -2.07 -20.18 -3.91
C THR A 97 -3.42 -19.52 -4.21
N SER A 98 -4.46 -20.34 -4.38
CA SER A 98 -5.85 -19.86 -4.45
C SER A 98 -6.25 -19.06 -3.21
N VAL A 99 -5.75 -19.43 -2.03
CA VAL A 99 -5.97 -18.71 -0.77
C VAL A 99 -5.32 -17.33 -0.80
N GLY A 100 -4.06 -17.25 -1.27
CA GLY A 100 -3.37 -15.97 -1.42
C GLY A 100 -4.09 -15.01 -2.36
N ALA A 101 -4.52 -15.50 -3.53
CA ALA A 101 -5.31 -14.72 -4.48
C ALA A 101 -6.65 -14.26 -3.88
N ARG A 102 -7.33 -15.12 -3.13
CA ARG A 102 -8.59 -14.80 -2.47
C ARG A 102 -8.43 -13.73 -1.39
N ILE A 103 -7.32 -13.74 -0.64
CA ILE A 103 -7.02 -12.70 0.36
C ILE A 103 -6.89 -11.33 -0.31
N ILE A 104 -6.14 -11.23 -1.42
CA ILE A 104 -6.00 -9.98 -2.19
C ILE A 104 -7.37 -9.46 -2.62
N ALA A 105 -8.18 -10.32 -3.27
CA ALA A 105 -9.49 -9.94 -3.78
C ALA A 105 -10.44 -9.45 -2.67
N LEU A 106 -10.51 -10.18 -1.55
CA LEU A 106 -11.35 -9.79 -0.42
C LEU A 106 -10.88 -8.48 0.22
N TYR A 107 -9.57 -8.33 0.43
CA TYR A 107 -9.00 -7.14 1.07
C TYR A 107 -9.26 -5.87 0.25
N ARG A 108 -8.93 -5.89 -1.05
CA ARG A 108 -9.17 -4.75 -1.95
C ARG A 108 -10.66 -4.48 -2.13
N GLY A 109 -11.49 -5.51 -2.23
CA GLY A 109 -12.94 -5.36 -2.29
C GLY A 109 -13.52 -4.70 -1.03
N ILE A 110 -12.98 -4.98 0.16
CA ILE A 110 -13.39 -4.30 1.40
C ILE A 110 -12.94 -2.84 1.39
N GLU A 111 -11.70 -2.54 1.00
CA GLU A 111 -11.20 -1.17 0.92
C GLU A 111 -12.05 -0.31 -0.02
N THR A 112 -12.37 -0.82 -1.23
CA THR A 112 -13.24 -0.13 -2.18
C THR A 112 -14.63 0.12 -1.60
N ARG A 113 -15.27 -0.92 -1.04
CA ARG A 113 -16.62 -0.76 -0.45
C ARG A 113 -16.63 0.22 0.72
N ALA A 114 -15.59 0.23 1.56
CA ALA A 114 -15.48 1.18 2.66
C ALA A 114 -15.31 2.62 2.14
N GLN A 115 -14.47 2.82 1.11
CA GLN A 115 -14.29 4.10 0.44
C GLN A 115 -15.60 4.64 -0.13
N ASP A 116 -16.34 3.78 -0.83
CA ASP A 116 -17.60 4.16 -1.46
C ASP A 116 -18.69 4.46 -0.43
N ALA A 117 -18.82 3.61 0.61
CA ALA A 117 -19.82 3.78 1.65
C ALA A 117 -19.58 5.03 2.52
N CYS A 118 -18.34 5.49 2.65
CA CYS A 118 -17.97 6.65 3.46
C CYS A 118 -17.64 7.90 2.64
N LYS A 119 -17.95 7.92 1.33
CA LYS A 119 -17.50 8.97 0.40
C LYS A 119 -17.89 10.38 0.83
N ASP A 120 -19.10 10.57 1.35
CA ASP A 120 -19.60 11.89 1.74
C ASP A 120 -18.94 12.37 3.04
N GLN A 121 -18.78 11.49 4.02
CA GLN A 121 -18.04 11.79 5.26
C GLN A 121 -16.56 12.08 4.96
N ILE A 122 -15.94 11.36 4.02
CA ILE A 122 -14.56 11.61 3.59
C ILE A 122 -14.44 13.00 2.96
N ARG A 123 -15.40 13.40 2.12
CA ARG A 123 -15.43 14.75 1.52
C ARG A 123 -15.58 15.82 2.59
N GLU A 124 -16.47 15.62 3.54
CA GLU A 124 -16.67 16.54 4.67
C GLU A 124 -15.38 16.67 5.48
N LEU A 125 -14.77 15.56 5.93
CA LEU A 125 -13.50 15.57 6.65
C LEU A 125 -12.38 16.25 5.86
N THR A 126 -12.30 15.99 4.56
CA THR A 126 -11.33 16.62 3.66
C THR A 126 -11.52 18.13 3.56
N SER A 127 -12.77 18.61 3.59
CA SER A 127 -13.09 20.05 3.52
C SER A 127 -12.68 20.81 4.78
N LEU A 128 -12.51 20.12 5.91
CA LEU A 128 -12.07 20.71 7.18
C LEU A 128 -10.55 20.93 7.23
N LEU A 129 -9.78 20.37 6.30
CA LEU A 129 -8.32 20.50 6.29
C LEU A 129 -7.89 21.88 5.77
N SER A 130 -6.85 22.45 6.38
CA SER A 130 -6.29 23.72 5.93
C SER A 130 -5.67 23.56 4.53
N GLN A 131 -5.84 24.59 3.69
CA GLN A 131 -5.23 24.62 2.35
C GLN A 131 -3.72 24.86 2.40
N ASP A 132 -3.20 25.28 3.56
CA ASP A 132 -1.78 25.44 3.83
C ASP A 132 -1.48 24.74 5.17
N PRO A 133 -0.90 23.53 5.16
CA PRO A 133 -0.55 22.84 6.39
C PRO A 133 0.64 23.48 7.11
N GLY A 134 1.23 24.58 6.60
CA GLY A 134 2.21 25.41 7.29
C GLY A 134 3.33 24.60 7.93
N LEU A 135 4.42 24.35 7.20
CA LEU A 135 5.65 23.84 7.82
C LEU A 135 5.99 24.70 9.05
N PRO A 136 6.24 24.11 10.23
CA PRO A 136 6.58 24.90 11.41
C PRO A 136 7.78 25.79 11.06
N SER A 137 7.63 27.10 11.24
CA SER A 137 8.77 28.01 11.16
C SER A 137 9.74 27.62 12.27
N ALA A 138 10.89 27.08 11.87
CA ALA A 138 12.02 26.84 12.76
C ALA A 138 12.53 28.17 13.35
#